data_AF-A0A974NET9-F1
#
_entry.id   AF-A0A974NET9-F1
#
_cell.length_a   1.000
_cell.length_b   1.000
_cell.length_c   1.000
_cell.angle_alpha   90.00
_cell.angle_beta   90.00
_cell.angle_gamma   90.00
#
_symmetry.space_group_name_H-M   'P 1'
#
loop_
_entity.id
_entity.type
_entity.pdbx_description
1 polymer ?
#
loop_
_entity_poly.entity_id
_entity_poly.type
_entity_poly.pdbx_seq_one_letter_code
_entity_poly.pdbx_strand_id
1 'polypeptide(L)'
;MTSINPIQYLTKQGLTISITDNKLNVKPSNRVTKEIANYIKQHKDTIKNQLLAHSQNVGKLLQLTELSPIQYNWLNQIANILQVTPDYLLQHKLIDQFDLVELIDKPPVIVANTIKAGYYWLKLN
;
A
#
# COMPACT_ATOMS: atom_id res chain seq x y z
N MET A 1 18.04 -21.93 -6.34
CA MET A 1 16.75 -22.22 -5.67
C MET A 1 16.09 -20.89 -5.36
N THR A 2 15.02 -20.52 -6.06
CA THR A 2 14.34 -19.24 -5.89
C THR A 2 13.68 -19.19 -4.53
N SER A 3 14.24 -18.41 -3.61
CA SER A 3 13.65 -18.11 -2.30
C SER A 3 12.32 -17.38 -2.53
N ILE A 4 11.21 -18.12 -2.56
CA ILE A 4 9.89 -17.54 -2.72
C ILE A 4 9.66 -16.61 -1.53
N ASN A 5 9.49 -15.32 -1.80
CA ASN A 5 9.17 -14.33 -0.77
C ASN A 5 7.83 -14.74 -0.12
N PRO A 6 7.79 -15.00 1.19
CA PRO A 6 6.59 -15.47 1.87
C PRO A 6 5.37 -14.56 1.67
N ILE A 7 5.58 -13.24 1.61
CA ILE A 7 4.51 -12.27 1.34
C ILE A 7 4.00 -12.45 -0.08
N GLN A 8 4.88 -12.55 -1.07
CA GLN A 8 4.48 -12.77 -2.47
C GLN A 8 3.73 -14.09 -2.66
N TYR A 9 4.13 -15.14 -1.95
CA TYR A 9 3.41 -16.41 -1.95
C TYR A 9 1.98 -16.24 -1.44
N LEU A 10 1.81 -15.60 -0.28
CA LEU A 10 0.49 -15.38 0.32
C LEU A 10 -0.38 -14.45 -0.53
N THR A 11 0.21 -13.41 -1.14
CA THR A 11 -0.50 -12.54 -2.09
C THR A 11 -0.97 -13.30 -3.33
N LYS A 12 -0.17 -14.24 -3.86
CA LYS A 12 -0.59 -15.12 -4.96
C LYS A 12 -1.74 -16.05 -4.59
N GLN A 13 -1.87 -16.40 -3.31
CA GLN A 13 -3.04 -17.11 -2.77
C GLN A 13 -4.26 -16.19 -2.55
N GLY A 14 -4.15 -14.90 -2.89
CA GLY A 14 -5.19 -13.90 -2.69
C GLY A 14 -5.34 -13.45 -1.24
N LEU A 15 -4.25 -13.50 -0.46
CA LEU A 15 -4.20 -13.03 0.91
C LEU A 15 -3.40 -11.73 1.02
N THR A 16 -3.96 -10.77 1.72
CA THR A 16 -3.30 -9.54 2.13
C THR A 16 -2.81 -9.71 3.57
N ILE A 17 -1.51 -9.46 3.80
CA ILE A 17 -0.90 -9.46 5.13
C ILE A 17 -0.50 -8.04 5.50
N SER A 18 -0.90 -7.59 6.68
CA SER A 18 -0.49 -6.31 7.26
C SER A 18 -0.04 -6.51 8.71
N ILE A 19 0.73 -5.55 9.24
CA ILE A 19 1.03 -5.46 10.67
C ILE A 19 0.24 -4.30 11.26
N THR A 20 -0.47 -4.56 12.35
CA THR A 20 -1.16 -3.54 13.16
C THR A 20 -0.88 -3.85 14.62
N ASP A 21 -0.42 -2.88 15.41
CA ASP A 21 -0.06 -3.06 16.82
C ASP A 21 0.85 -4.27 17.08
N ASN A 22 1.87 -4.44 16.22
CA ASN A 22 2.82 -5.55 16.29
C ASN A 22 2.20 -6.96 16.08
N LYS A 23 0.93 -7.03 15.65
CA LYS A 23 0.22 -8.27 15.30
C LYS A 23 0.09 -8.39 13.78
N LEU A 24 0.26 -9.60 13.29
CA LEU A 24 0.04 -9.93 11.88
C LEU A 24 -1.45 -10.10 11.62
N ASN A 25 -1.98 -9.27 10.74
CA ASN A 25 -3.35 -9.32 10.26
C ASN A 25 -3.36 -9.92 8.85
N VAL A 26 -4.23 -10.91 8.63
CA VAL A 26 -4.36 -11.61 7.34
C VAL A 26 -5.80 -11.50 6.87
N LYS A 27 -6.01 -11.03 5.65
CA LYS A 27 -7.32 -10.89 5.03
C LYS A 27 -7.34 -11.47 3.61
N PRO A 28 -8.45 -12.03 3.15
CA PRO A 28 -9.65 -12.33 3.93
C PRO A 28 -9.46 -13.61 4.76
N SER A 29 -9.97 -13.61 6.00
CA SER A 29 -9.76 -14.71 6.96
C SER A 29 -10.40 -16.02 6.53
N ASN A 30 -11.45 -15.96 5.70
CA ASN A 30 -12.13 -17.12 5.13
C ASN A 30 -11.28 -17.94 4.14
N ARG A 31 -10.17 -17.38 3.65
CA ARG A 31 -9.22 -18.07 2.77
C ARG A 31 -8.02 -18.64 3.52
N VAL A 32 -7.94 -18.43 4.83
CA VAL A 32 -6.85 -18.94 5.65
C VAL A 32 -7.11 -20.42 5.95
N THR A 33 -6.56 -21.30 5.12
CA THR A 33 -6.56 -22.74 5.36
C THR A 33 -5.55 -23.12 6.46
N LYS A 34 -5.66 -24.34 7.00
CA LYS A 34 -4.67 -24.88 7.96
C LYS A 34 -3.24 -24.85 7.42
N GLU A 35 -3.09 -25.11 6.12
CA GLU A 35 -1.79 -25.09 5.43
C GLU A 35 -1.20 -23.68 5.40
N ILE A 36 -2.03 -22.68 5.05
CA ILE A 36 -1.63 -21.27 5.06
C ILE A 36 -1.29 -20.79 6.47
N ALA A 37 -2.07 -21.19 7.47
CA ALA A 37 -1.79 -20.87 8.87
C ALA A 37 -0.44 -21.46 9.33
N ASN A 38 -0.15 -22.71 8.97
CA ASN A 38 1.14 -23.34 9.26
C ASN A 38 2.29 -22.65 8.52
N TYR A 39 2.10 -22.29 7.25
CA TYR A 39 3.08 -21.55 6.47
C TYR A 39 3.41 -20.19 7.10
N ILE A 40 2.39 -19.42 7.49
CA ILE A 40 2.55 -18.12 8.17
C ILE A 40 3.28 -18.31 9.51
N LYS A 41 2.97 -19.37 10.26
CA LYS A 41 3.64 -19.66 11.53
C LYS A 41 5.11 -20.00 11.34
N GLN A 42 5.45 -20.78 10.31
CA GLN A 42 6.81 -21.18 9.98
C GLN A 42 7.67 -20.00 9.49
N HIS A 43 7.07 -19.07 8.74
CA HIS A 43 7.76 -17.91 8.17
C HIS A 43 7.48 -16.59 8.90
N LYS A 44 6.96 -16.66 10.13
CA LYS A 44 6.45 -15.50 10.89
C LYS A 44 7.46 -14.37 11.00
N ASP A 45 8.70 -14.69 11.38
CA ASP A 45 9.74 -13.68 11.59
C ASP A 45 10.21 -13.08 10.26
N THR A 46 10.28 -13.87 9.19
CA THR A 46 10.59 -13.39 7.84
C THR A 46 9.50 -12.46 7.32
N ILE A 47 8.23 -12.85 7.45
CA ILE A 47 7.07 -12.02 7.08
C ILE A 47 7.09 -10.72 7.89
N LYS A 48 7.35 -10.81 9.19
CA LYS A 48 7.39 -9.66 10.08
C LYS A 48 8.52 -8.71 9.71
N ASN A 49 9.74 -9.22 9.52
CA ASN A 49 10.89 -8.43 9.13
C ASN A 49 10.72 -7.80 7.75
N GLN A 50 10.10 -8.50 6.81
CA GLN A 50 9.80 -7.95 5.48
C GLN A 50 8.72 -6.87 5.52
N LEU A 51 7.66 -7.07 6.31
CA LEU A 51 6.63 -6.05 6.51
C LEU A 51 7.20 -4.82 7.24
N LEU A 52 8.03 -5.03 8.27
CA LEU A 52 8.73 -3.96 8.97
C LEU A 52 9.74 -3.25 8.06
N ALA A 53 10.52 -3.98 7.27
CA ALA A 53 11.44 -3.38 6.30
C ALA A 53 10.70 -2.62 5.20
N HIS A 54 9.52 -3.10 4.77
CA HIS A 54 8.67 -2.37 3.84
C HIS A 54 8.10 -1.10 4.49
N SER A 55 7.61 -1.17 5.73
CA SER A 55 7.19 -0.01 6.50
C SER A 55 8.34 0.97 6.81
N GLN A 56 9.56 0.50 7.00
CA GLN A 56 10.75 1.34 7.17
C GLN A 56 11.20 1.97 5.85
N ASN A 57 11.05 1.28 4.72
CA ASN A 57 11.26 1.88 3.40
C ASN A 57 10.20 2.94 3.10
N VAL A 58 8.94 2.71 3.49
CA VAL A 58 7.89 3.74 3.52
C VAL A 58 8.28 4.92 4.43
N GLY A 59 8.82 4.63 5.62
CA GLY A 59 9.35 5.65 6.55
C GLY A 59 10.57 6.41 6.02
N LYS A 60 11.34 5.79 5.13
CA LYS A 60 12.48 6.41 4.44
C LYS A 60 12.03 7.21 3.23
N LEU A 61 10.98 6.78 2.53
CA LEU A 61 10.29 7.56 1.52
C LEU A 61 9.66 8.82 2.12
N LEU A 62 8.99 8.71 3.27
CA LEU A 62 8.52 9.86 4.07
C LEU A 62 9.62 10.90 4.34
N GLN A 63 10.84 10.43 4.62
CA GLN A 63 12.01 11.30 4.84
C GLN A 63 12.62 11.83 3.54
N LEU A 64 12.51 11.09 2.43
CA LEU A 64 13.01 11.50 1.12
C LEU A 64 12.06 12.43 0.37
N THR A 65 10.76 12.44 0.71
CA THR A 65 9.74 13.28 0.07
C THR A 65 9.26 14.46 0.93
N GLU A 66 9.87 14.75 2.09
CA GLU A 66 9.47 15.82 3.02
C GLU A 66 7.97 15.82 3.40
N LEU A 67 7.28 14.68 3.25
CA LEU A 67 5.84 14.62 3.49
C LEU A 67 5.57 14.50 4.98
N SER A 68 4.70 15.38 5.48
CA SER A 68 4.15 15.21 6.82
C SER A 68 3.37 13.89 6.94
N PRO A 69 3.27 13.31 8.15
CA PRO A 69 2.47 12.09 8.37
C PRO A 69 1.02 12.20 7.88
N ILE A 70 0.44 13.41 7.94
CA ILE A 70 -0.92 13.69 7.49
C ILE A 70 -1.01 13.59 5.97
N GLN A 71 -0.08 14.24 5.25
CA GLN A 71 0.01 14.18 3.79
C GLN A 71 0.17 12.76 3.29
N TYR A 72 1.04 11.98 3.93
CA TYR A 72 1.23 10.59 3.54
C TYR A 72 0.00 9.73 3.82
N ASN A 73 -0.64 9.88 4.98
CA ASN A 73 -1.86 9.13 5.28
C ASN A 73 -2.99 9.47 4.30
N TRP A 74 -3.12 10.73 3.91
CA TRP A 74 -4.07 11.16 2.88
C TRP A 74 -3.73 10.58 1.50
N LEU A 75 -2.46 10.66 1.09
CA LEU A 75 -1.98 10.10 -0.18
C LEU A 75 -2.18 8.57 -0.23
N ASN A 76 -1.95 7.89 0.89
CA ASN A 76 -2.16 6.45 1.01
C ASN A 76 -3.63 6.05 0.90
N GLN A 77 -4.56 6.86 1.40
CA GLN A 77 -5.98 6.62 1.21
C GLN A 77 -6.38 6.72 -0.27
N ILE A 78 -5.87 7.72 -0.99
CA ILE A 78 -6.10 7.87 -2.43
C ILE A 78 -5.52 6.69 -3.21
N ALA A 79 -4.28 6.32 -2.89
CA ALA A 79 -3.59 5.19 -3.50
C ALA A 79 -4.38 3.88 -3.34
N ASN A 80 -4.89 3.61 -2.13
CA ASN A 80 -5.72 2.43 -1.85
C ASN A 80 -7.01 2.40 -2.69
N ILE A 81 -7.68 3.53 -2.88
CA ILE A 81 -8.92 3.62 -3.68
C ILE A 81 -8.63 3.37 -5.16
N LEU A 82 -7.51 3.90 -5.65
CA LEU A 82 -7.04 3.73 -7.03
C LEU A 82 -6.33 2.39 -7.26
N GLN A 83 -6.12 1.60 -6.21
CA GLN A 83 -5.38 0.33 -6.24
C GLN A 83 -3.94 0.48 -6.77
N VAL A 84 -3.30 1.61 -6.45
CA VAL A 84 -1.89 1.90 -6.76
C VAL A 84 -1.10 2.17 -5.47
N THR A 85 0.20 2.42 -5.56
CA THR A 85 1.01 2.85 -4.42
C THR A 85 1.06 4.39 -4.31
N PRO A 86 1.31 4.96 -3.12
CA PRO A 86 1.55 6.40 -2.96
C PRO A 86 2.70 6.90 -3.86
N ASP A 87 3.76 6.10 -3.99
CA ASP A 87 4.88 6.38 -4.89
C ASP A 87 4.46 6.51 -6.34
N TYR A 88 3.55 5.66 -6.80
CA TYR A 88 3.04 5.71 -8.16
C TYR A 88 2.32 7.03 -8.44
N LEU A 89 1.55 7.54 -7.46
CA LEU A 89 0.86 8.83 -7.59
C LEU A 89 1.85 9.98 -7.74
N LEU A 90 2.96 9.97 -7.00
CA LEU A 90 4.00 11.00 -7.08
C LEU A 90 4.86 10.87 -8.35
N GLN A 91 5.34 9.67 -8.66
CA GLN A 91 6.21 9.39 -9.80
C GLN A 91 5.55 9.69 -11.14
N HIS A 92 4.25 9.40 -11.25
CA HIS A 92 3.46 9.70 -12.45
C HIS A 92 2.82 11.10 -12.42
N LYS A 93 3.12 11.93 -11.40
CA LYS A 93 2.59 13.29 -11.23
C LYS A 93 1.06 13.35 -11.24
N LEU A 94 0.43 12.38 -10.60
CA LEU A 94 -1.04 12.32 -10.45
C LEU A 94 -1.52 13.11 -9.26
N ILE A 95 -0.62 13.21 -8.30
CA ILE A 95 -0.65 14.15 -7.20
C ILE A 95 0.77 14.67 -7.11
N ASP A 96 0.93 15.99 -7.18
CA ASP A 96 2.21 16.64 -6.96
C ASP A 96 2.30 17.27 -5.56
N GLN A 97 3.43 17.95 -5.30
CA GLN A 97 3.69 18.60 -4.02
C GLN A 97 2.72 19.74 -3.69
N PHE A 98 2.15 20.41 -4.70
CA PHE A 98 1.18 21.48 -4.52
C PHE A 98 -0.20 20.90 -4.24
N ASP A 99 -0.58 19.82 -4.95
CA ASP A 99 -1.81 19.07 -4.67
C ASP A 99 -1.85 18.56 -3.23
N LEU A 100 -0.71 18.12 -2.70
CA LEU A 100 -0.56 17.66 -1.32
C LEU A 100 -0.81 18.75 -0.26
N VAL A 101 -0.80 20.03 -0.65
CA VAL A 101 -1.13 21.16 0.22
C VAL A 101 -2.55 21.65 -0.06
N GLU A 102 -2.93 21.79 -1.33
CA GLU A 102 -4.23 22.35 -1.72
C GLU A 102 -5.40 21.38 -1.50
N LEU A 103 -5.17 20.09 -1.66
CA LEU A 103 -6.20 19.07 -1.64
C LEU A 103 -6.23 18.26 -0.34
N ILE A 104 -5.34 18.55 0.61
CA ILE A 104 -5.19 17.76 1.84
C ILE A 104 -6.46 17.69 2.68
N ASP A 105 -7.23 18.78 2.69
CA ASP A 105 -8.51 18.86 3.40
C ASP A 105 -9.70 18.31 2.59
N LYS A 106 -9.45 17.88 1.34
CA LYS A 106 -10.49 17.29 0.50
C LYS A 106 -10.63 15.80 0.81
N PRO A 107 -11.86 15.26 0.77
CA PRO A 107 -12.09 13.84 0.94
C PRO A 107 -11.31 13.00 -0.09
N PRO A 108 -10.49 12.02 0.33
CA PRO A 108 -9.67 11.20 -0.57
C PRO A 108 -10.47 10.52 -1.69
N VAL A 109 -11.72 10.14 -1.42
CA VAL A 109 -12.61 9.52 -2.42
C VAL A 109 -12.93 10.45 -3.57
N ILE A 110 -13.14 11.74 -3.28
CA ILE A 110 -13.43 12.74 -4.32
C ILE A 110 -12.21 12.91 -5.22
N VAL A 111 -11.04 13.10 -4.62
CA VAL A 111 -9.78 13.29 -5.35
C VAL A 111 -9.43 12.05 -6.18
N ALA A 112 -9.54 10.85 -5.60
CA ALA A 112 -9.35 9.59 -6.31
C ALA A 112 -10.30 9.46 -7.52
N ASN A 113 -11.58 9.80 -7.35
CA ASN A 113 -12.54 9.76 -8.45
C ASN A 113 -12.22 10.79 -9.53
N THR A 114 -11.75 11.99 -9.18
CA THR A 114 -11.29 13.01 -10.13
C THR A 114 -10.10 12.52 -10.94
N ILE A 115 -9.07 11.95 -10.28
CA ILE A 115 -7.90 11.36 -10.95
C ILE A 115 -8.35 10.24 -11.89
N LYS A 116 -9.22 9.34 -11.41
CA LYS A 116 -9.76 8.23 -12.21
C LYS A 116 -10.52 8.74 -13.44
N ALA A 117 -11.37 9.75 -13.27
CA ALA A 117 -12.13 10.34 -14.35
C ALA A 117 -11.22 11.03 -15.37
N GLY A 118 -10.21 11.80 -14.93
CA GLY A 118 -9.22 12.44 -15.81
C GLY A 118 -8.40 11.41 -16.60
N TYR A 119 -8.05 10.27 -16.00
CA TYR A 119 -7.35 9.19 -16.69
C TYR A 119 -8.19 8.44 -17.72
N TYR A 120 -9.50 8.37 -17.54
CA TYR A 120 -10.39 7.77 -18.54
C TYR A 120 -10.36 8.54 -19.86
N TRP A 121 -10.11 9.85 -19.85
CA TRP A 121 -9.92 10.66 -21.06
C TRP A 121 -8.55 10.43 -21.72
N LEU A 122 -7.49 10.18 -20.94
CA LEU A 122 -6.15 9.90 -21.47
C LEU A 122 -6.02 8.51 -22.12
N LYS A 123 -6.91 7.55 -21.81
CA LYS A 123 -6.95 6.22 -22.46
C LYS A 123 -7.74 6.18 -23.77
N LEU A 124 -8.35 7.28 -24.20
CA LEU A 124 -9.19 7.35 -25.40
C LEU A 124 -8.53 8.08 -26.58
N ASN A 125 -7.25 8.47 -26.48
CA ASN A 125 -6.47 9.02 -27.59
C ASN A 125 -5.27 8.13 -27.93
#